data_AF-A0A1I0HGA8-F1
#
_entry.id   AF-A0A1I0HGA8-F1
#
_cell.length_a   1.000
_cell.length_b   1.000
_cell.length_c   1.000
_cell.angle_alpha   90.00
_cell.angle_beta   90.00
_cell.angle_gamma   90.00
#
_symmetry.space_group_name_H-M   'P 1'
#
loop_
_entity.id
_entity.type
_entity.pdbx_description
1 polymer ?
#
loop_
_entity_poly.entity_id
_entity_poly.type
_entity_poly.pdbx_seq_one_letter_code
_entity_poly.pdbx_strand_id
1 'polypeptide(L)'
;MSTPSPLLSRPGAVPVEDGSVPAHYGSPLREQRELAEGAGLVDRSDRDVLGVPGADRLTWLHSLLTQHLEQLDDGAGAEALELSPNGHVEHHLVLAELAGTTWVDVEPGTGAALQTYLERMRFMLRVEPALVTDGWALLSLVGPRGDAVLAAAGLPVPAAPYAVLALDGGGWVRRMPPIGDGAPVVDLLVPRGELAARADALLVAGAVPAGVDAYEALRVEARRPRLGVDTDHRTIPNETGWLTSAVHLAKGCYRGQETVARVHNLGRPPRRLVLLHLDGLAEQLPEAGTPVQLGTRDVGRVGSVVRHHELGVVALALVKQSVAMDAELTVAGARAAIDPDDAPVTLDDTVAAARDRVRAVRSGTIPR
;
A
#
# COMPACT_ATOMS: atom_id res chain seq x y z
N MET A 1 -7.93 -2.35 21.41
CA MET A 1 -8.74 -3.14 20.47
C MET A 1 -9.62 -2.15 19.73
N SER A 2 -9.54 -2.12 18.40
CA SER A 2 -10.33 -1.20 17.59
C SER A 2 -11.83 -1.49 17.77
N THR A 3 -12.67 -0.47 17.67
CA THR A 3 -14.12 -0.65 17.72
C THR A 3 -14.56 -1.42 16.46
N PRO A 4 -15.29 -2.54 16.58
CA PRO A 4 -15.76 -3.29 15.41
C PRO A 4 -16.55 -2.39 14.46
N SER A 5 -16.32 -2.57 13.16
CA SER A 5 -16.99 -1.74 12.17
C SER A 5 -18.50 -1.98 12.13
N PRO A 6 -19.33 -0.93 11.99
CA PRO A 6 -20.76 -1.09 11.72
C PRO A 6 -21.05 -1.81 10.40
N LEU A 7 -20.09 -1.89 9.46
CA LEU A 7 -20.25 -2.59 8.20
C LEU A 7 -20.32 -4.12 8.35
N LEU A 8 -19.87 -4.66 9.49
CA LEU A 8 -20.05 -6.07 9.87
C LEU A 8 -21.52 -6.45 10.11
N SER A 9 -22.42 -5.48 10.30
CA SER A 9 -23.85 -5.75 10.48
C SER A 9 -24.60 -6.03 9.17
N ARG A 10 -23.93 -5.87 8.01
CA ARG A 10 -24.56 -6.06 6.70
C ARG A 10 -24.74 -7.54 6.37
N PRO A 11 -25.76 -7.88 5.55
CA PRO A 11 -25.98 -9.26 5.11
C PRO A 11 -24.74 -9.88 4.45
N GLY A 12 -24.42 -11.11 4.84
CA GLY A 12 -23.30 -11.88 4.27
C GLY A 12 -21.92 -11.50 4.82
N ALA A 13 -21.80 -10.45 5.65
CA ALA A 13 -20.54 -10.05 6.24
C ALA A 13 -19.97 -11.17 7.12
N VAL A 14 -18.72 -11.54 6.84
CA VAL A 14 -17.90 -12.43 7.67
C VAL A 14 -16.72 -11.60 8.17
N PRO A 15 -16.45 -11.53 9.49
CA PRO A 15 -15.35 -10.74 10.02
C PRO A 15 -13.99 -11.38 9.71
N VAL A 16 -12.94 -10.55 9.65
CA VAL A 16 -11.55 -11.02 9.82
C VAL A 16 -11.36 -11.60 11.23
N GLU A 17 -10.27 -12.34 11.47
CA GLU A 17 -10.04 -13.07 12.72
C GLU A 17 -10.14 -12.21 13.99
N ASP A 18 -9.67 -10.96 13.93
CA ASP A 18 -9.71 -10.03 15.06
C ASP A 18 -11.05 -9.30 15.25
N GLY A 19 -12.01 -9.53 14.35
CA GLY A 19 -13.36 -8.96 14.41
C GLY A 19 -13.46 -7.48 14.04
N SER A 20 -12.41 -6.89 13.46
CA SER A 20 -12.35 -5.44 13.19
C SER A 20 -13.21 -5.01 11.98
N VAL A 21 -13.03 -5.67 10.84
CA VAL A 21 -13.68 -5.36 9.55
C VAL A 21 -14.18 -6.61 8.82
N PRO A 22 -15.06 -6.49 7.81
CA PRO A 22 -15.50 -7.62 6.99
C PRO A 22 -14.36 -8.19 6.13
N ALA A 23 -14.03 -9.47 6.32
CA ALA A 23 -13.17 -10.25 5.42
C ALA A 23 -13.80 -10.39 4.03
N HIS A 24 -15.10 -10.69 3.98
CA HIS A 24 -15.91 -10.75 2.75
C HIS A 24 -17.41 -10.60 3.06
N TYR A 25 -18.23 -10.39 2.03
CA TYR A 25 -19.70 -10.35 2.12
C TYR A 25 -20.39 -11.60 1.55
N GLY A 26 -19.62 -12.68 1.41
CA GLY A 26 -20.12 -14.04 1.15
C GLY A 26 -19.75 -14.58 -0.23
N SER A 27 -19.08 -13.78 -1.07
CA SER A 27 -18.63 -14.23 -2.39
C SER A 27 -17.27 -13.60 -2.73
N PRO A 28 -16.18 -13.94 -2.02
CA PRO A 28 -14.90 -13.23 -2.12
C PRO A 28 -14.33 -13.15 -3.55
N LEU A 29 -14.44 -14.22 -4.35
CA LEU A 29 -13.97 -14.20 -5.74
C LEU A 29 -14.85 -13.31 -6.65
N ARG A 30 -16.14 -13.18 -6.35
CA ARG A 30 -17.01 -12.24 -7.06
C ARG A 30 -16.71 -10.81 -6.63
N GLU A 31 -16.52 -10.59 -5.34
CA GLU A 31 -16.14 -9.29 -4.77
C GLU A 31 -14.84 -8.77 -5.42
N GLN A 32 -13.86 -9.64 -5.68
CA GLN A 32 -12.65 -9.29 -6.46
C GLN A 32 -12.97 -8.79 -7.87
N ARG A 33 -13.85 -9.49 -8.61
CA ARG A 33 -14.30 -9.04 -9.94
C ARG A 33 -15.02 -7.70 -9.88
N GLU A 34 -15.82 -7.45 -8.84
CA GLU A 34 -16.47 -6.15 -8.64
C GLU A 34 -15.43 -5.03 -8.37
N LEU A 35 -14.30 -5.33 -7.71
CA LEU A 35 -13.19 -4.40 -7.58
C LEU A 35 -12.48 -4.15 -8.93
N ALA A 36 -12.28 -5.19 -9.74
CA ALA A 36 -11.56 -5.09 -11.01
C ALA A 36 -12.37 -4.38 -12.11
N GLU A 37 -13.67 -4.69 -12.21
CA GLU A 37 -14.52 -4.26 -13.34
C GLU A 37 -15.57 -3.20 -12.96
N GLY A 38 -15.82 -3.03 -11.66
CA GLY A 38 -16.93 -2.23 -11.12
C GLY A 38 -16.47 -1.11 -10.21
N ALA A 39 -17.12 -1.02 -9.04
CA ALA A 39 -16.79 -0.10 -7.95
C ALA A 39 -17.11 -0.80 -6.63
N GLY A 40 -16.11 -1.46 -6.03
CA GLY A 40 -16.28 -2.08 -4.73
C GLY A 40 -15.88 -1.15 -3.60
N LEU A 41 -16.70 -1.14 -2.55
CA LEU A 41 -16.46 -0.42 -1.31
C LEU A 41 -15.89 -1.37 -0.27
N VAL A 42 -14.63 -1.13 0.11
CA VAL A 42 -13.88 -1.90 1.09
C VAL A 42 -13.76 -1.09 2.38
N ASP A 43 -14.10 -1.74 3.49
CA ASP A 43 -13.87 -1.21 4.82
C ASP A 43 -12.43 -1.46 5.25
N ARG A 44 -11.69 -0.39 5.54
CA ARG A 44 -10.32 -0.44 6.05
C ARG A 44 -10.19 0.40 7.32
N SER A 45 -11.27 0.47 8.11
CA SER A 45 -11.35 1.24 9.36
C SER A 45 -10.57 0.62 10.53
N ASP A 46 -9.93 -0.52 10.28
CA ASP A 46 -8.91 -1.19 11.11
C ASP A 46 -7.54 -0.51 11.03
N ARG A 47 -7.26 0.28 9.97
CA ARG A 47 -5.99 1.02 9.85
C ARG A 47 -5.81 2.02 10.96
N ASP A 48 -4.56 2.13 11.43
CA ASP A 48 -4.18 3.16 12.37
C ASP A 48 -3.97 4.49 11.65
N VAL A 49 -4.44 5.57 12.27
CA VAL A 49 -4.41 6.92 11.68
C VAL A 49 -3.77 7.87 12.67
N LEU A 50 -2.75 8.61 12.22
CA LEU A 50 -2.16 9.72 12.95
C LEU A 50 -2.51 11.05 12.28
N GLY A 51 -2.80 12.06 13.09
CA GLY A 51 -2.83 13.45 12.67
C GLY A 51 -1.55 14.14 13.12
N VAL A 52 -0.89 14.87 12.21
CA VAL A 52 0.31 15.64 12.51
C VAL A 52 0.09 17.11 12.13
N PRO A 53 -0.63 17.88 12.96
CA PRO A 53 -0.77 19.32 12.79
C PRO A 53 0.51 20.05 13.18
N GLY A 54 0.61 21.31 12.75
CA GLY A 54 1.62 22.25 13.21
C GLY A 54 2.47 22.85 12.09
N ALA A 55 2.99 24.05 12.34
CA ALA A 55 3.68 24.85 11.31
C ALA A 55 4.96 24.19 10.79
N ASP A 56 5.63 23.37 11.61
CA ASP A 56 6.92 22.77 11.27
C ASP A 56 6.79 21.31 10.78
N ARG A 57 5.55 20.80 10.59
CA ARG A 57 5.26 19.36 10.34
C ARG A 57 5.98 18.80 9.12
N LEU A 58 5.98 19.51 7.99
CA LEU A 58 6.56 19.00 6.74
C LEU A 58 8.07 18.94 6.80
N THR A 59 8.74 19.99 7.25
CA THR A 59 10.20 20.02 7.45
C THR A 59 10.64 18.97 8.49
N TRP A 60 9.87 18.82 9.57
CA TRP A 60 10.13 17.82 10.59
C TRP A 60 9.97 16.39 10.06
N LEU A 61 8.82 16.04 9.48
CA LEU A 61 8.60 14.73 8.86
C LEU A 61 9.61 14.46 7.75
N HIS A 62 9.99 15.48 6.97
CA HIS A 62 11.05 15.38 5.98
C HIS A 62 12.38 14.94 6.59
N SER A 63 12.77 15.46 7.75
CA SER A 63 14.02 15.04 8.41
C SER A 63 14.00 13.57 8.89
N LEU A 64 12.82 12.98 9.11
CA LEU A 64 12.68 11.66 9.72
C LEU A 64 12.43 10.55 8.70
N LEU A 65 11.65 10.86 7.66
CA LEU A 65 11.12 9.89 6.71
C LEU A 65 11.94 9.83 5.43
N THR A 66 11.72 8.81 4.60
CA THR A 66 12.46 8.60 3.35
C THR A 66 12.03 9.47 2.16
N GLN A 67 10.92 10.19 2.28
CA GLN A 67 10.28 10.94 1.18
C GLN A 67 10.59 12.45 1.22
N HIS A 68 10.57 13.12 0.07
CA HIS A 68 10.68 14.58 0.01
C HIS A 68 9.34 15.26 0.35
N LEU A 69 9.25 15.92 1.51
CA LEU A 69 7.98 16.42 2.07
C LEU A 69 7.95 17.94 2.26
N GLU A 70 9.09 18.63 2.24
CA GLU A 70 9.14 20.10 2.38
C GLU A 70 8.38 20.85 1.28
N GLN A 71 8.19 20.20 0.14
CA GLN A 71 7.46 20.72 -1.02
C GLN A 71 6.16 19.94 -1.27
N LEU A 72 5.64 19.24 -0.25
CA LEU A 72 4.33 18.60 -0.38
C LEU A 72 3.26 19.69 -0.28
N ASP A 73 2.58 19.94 -1.39
CA ASP A 73 1.53 20.95 -1.47
C ASP A 73 0.30 20.56 -0.65
N ASP A 74 -0.46 21.57 -0.23
CA ASP A 74 -1.80 21.34 0.34
C ASP A 74 -2.70 20.68 -0.71
N GLY A 75 -3.40 19.60 -0.33
CA GLY A 75 -4.15 18.78 -1.26
C GLY A 75 -3.32 17.73 -2.01
N ALA A 76 -2.10 17.44 -1.55
CA ALA A 76 -1.27 16.37 -2.10
C ALA A 76 -0.95 15.29 -1.04
N GLY A 77 -0.78 14.06 -1.51
CA GLY A 77 -0.36 12.91 -0.72
C GLY A 77 0.97 12.36 -1.19
N ALA A 78 1.48 11.38 -0.46
CA ALA A 78 2.69 10.66 -0.83
C ALA A 78 2.75 9.32 -0.08
N GLU A 79 3.75 8.50 -0.38
CA GLU A 79 4.17 7.42 0.49
C GLU A 79 5.55 7.71 1.06
N ALA A 80 5.80 7.22 2.27
CA ALA A 80 7.04 7.40 3.01
C ALA A 80 7.34 6.17 3.86
N LEU A 81 8.61 6.00 4.24
CA LEU A 81 9.03 4.99 5.19
C LEU A 81 9.68 5.66 6.40
N GLU A 82 9.48 5.07 7.57
CA GLU A 82 10.36 5.25 8.72
C GLU A 82 11.33 4.09 8.77
N LEU A 83 12.62 4.39 8.92
CA LEU A 83 13.69 3.38 8.91
C LEU A 83 14.45 3.35 10.23
N SER A 84 14.94 2.17 10.57
CA SER A 84 15.97 1.99 11.59
C SER A 84 17.31 2.62 11.18
N PRO A 85 18.28 2.77 12.10
CA PRO A 85 19.60 3.30 11.75
C PRO A 85 20.34 2.42 10.73
N ASN A 86 19.98 1.13 10.66
CA ASN A 86 20.55 0.17 9.73
C ASN A 86 19.84 0.18 8.36
N GLY A 87 18.80 1.01 8.18
CA GLY A 87 18.03 1.12 6.94
C GLY A 87 16.92 0.08 6.79
N HIS A 88 16.60 -0.67 7.85
CA HIS A 88 15.45 -1.58 7.84
C HIS A 88 14.15 -0.79 7.94
N VAL A 89 13.11 -1.24 7.25
CA VAL A 89 11.78 -0.62 7.28
C VAL A 89 11.09 -0.95 8.59
N GLU A 90 10.76 0.09 9.36
CA GLU A 90 10.04 -0.01 10.62
C GLU A 90 8.56 0.35 10.43
N HIS A 91 8.27 1.32 9.55
CA HIS A 91 6.90 1.69 9.16
C HIS A 91 6.81 2.06 7.68
N HIS A 92 5.69 1.71 7.04
CA HIS A 92 5.24 2.28 5.76
C HIS A 92 4.05 3.20 6.02
N LEU A 93 4.17 4.44 5.54
CA LEU A 93 3.24 5.54 5.80
C LEU A 93 2.62 5.96 4.47
N VAL A 94 1.30 6.10 4.45
CA VAL A 94 0.59 6.77 3.36
C VAL A 94 0.08 8.12 3.86
N LEU A 95 0.49 9.18 3.18
CA LEU A 95 0.33 10.56 3.63
C LEU A 95 -0.78 11.27 2.87
N ALA A 96 -1.48 12.19 3.54
CA ALA A 96 -2.34 13.19 2.92
C ALA A 96 -2.10 14.53 3.62
N GLU A 97 -1.60 15.52 2.89
CA GLU A 97 -1.43 16.89 3.38
C GLU A 97 -2.70 17.69 3.09
N LEU A 98 -3.35 18.17 4.15
CA LEU A 98 -4.57 18.93 4.02
C LEU A 98 -4.77 19.91 5.18
N ALA A 99 -5.02 21.17 4.83
CA ALA A 99 -5.44 22.25 5.72
C ALA A 99 -4.57 22.39 6.97
N GLY A 100 -3.24 22.30 6.82
CA GLY A 100 -2.32 22.47 7.95
C GLY A 100 -2.04 21.21 8.76
N THR A 101 -2.53 20.04 8.32
CA THR A 101 -2.34 18.74 8.96
C THR A 101 -1.82 17.73 7.95
N THR A 102 -0.74 17.05 8.30
CA THR A 102 -0.32 15.83 7.59
C THR A 102 -1.03 14.64 8.24
N TRP A 103 -1.95 14.02 7.52
CA TRP A 103 -2.59 12.78 7.92
C TRP A 103 -1.72 11.60 7.49
N VAL A 104 -1.61 10.59 8.35
CA VAL A 104 -0.81 9.40 8.12
C VAL A 104 -1.65 8.18 8.45
N ASP A 105 -1.86 7.30 7.47
CA ASP A 105 -2.41 5.96 7.73
C ASP A 105 -1.33 4.89 7.59
N VAL A 106 -1.32 3.94 8.53
CA VAL A 106 -0.32 2.87 8.64
C VAL A 106 -0.98 1.52 8.86
N GLU A 107 -0.15 0.47 8.85
CA GLU A 107 -0.57 -0.89 9.14
C GLU A 107 -1.29 -0.98 10.50
N PRO A 108 -2.44 -1.67 10.59
CA PRO A 108 -3.16 -1.90 11.85
C PRO A 108 -2.24 -2.34 12.99
N GLY A 109 -2.36 -1.68 14.14
CA GLY A 109 -1.61 -2.00 15.36
C GLY A 109 -0.19 -1.42 15.41
N THR A 110 0.29 -0.74 14.36
CA THR A 110 1.63 -0.14 14.31
C THR A 110 1.65 1.35 14.69
N GLY A 111 0.49 2.01 14.71
CA GLY A 111 0.40 3.47 14.88
C GLY A 111 0.94 3.98 16.22
N ALA A 112 0.74 3.24 17.30
CA ALA A 112 1.25 3.62 18.63
C ALA A 112 2.79 3.61 18.70
N ALA A 113 3.43 2.65 18.02
CA ALA A 113 4.89 2.59 17.94
C ALA A 113 5.45 3.75 17.11
N LEU A 114 4.80 4.07 15.99
CA LEU A 114 5.13 5.24 15.18
C LEU A 114 4.95 6.55 15.97
N GLN A 115 3.83 6.75 16.65
CA GLN A 115 3.59 7.95 17.48
C GLN A 115 4.69 8.10 18.53
N THR A 116 5.01 7.02 19.25
CA THR A 116 6.07 7.03 20.28
C THR A 116 7.41 7.41 19.68
N TYR A 117 7.75 6.89 18.49
CA TYR A 117 8.97 7.29 17.79
C TYR A 117 8.96 8.77 17.42
N LEU A 118 7.89 9.24 16.78
CA LEU A 118 7.71 10.62 16.39
C LEU A 118 7.84 11.57 17.60
N GLU A 119 7.14 11.30 18.71
CA GLU A 119 7.23 12.10 19.93
C GLU A 119 8.66 12.21 20.49
N ARG A 120 9.42 11.11 20.50
CA ARG A 120 10.83 11.12 20.92
C ARG A 120 11.72 11.97 20.01
N MET A 121 11.38 12.07 18.73
CA MET A 121 12.11 12.87 17.75
C MET A 121 11.66 14.35 17.73
N ARG A 122 10.64 14.72 18.51
CA ARG A 122 10.15 16.10 18.60
C ARG A 122 10.96 16.90 19.61
N PHE A 123 11.86 17.77 19.14
CA PHE A 123 12.63 18.67 20.00
C PHE A 123 12.43 20.14 19.63
N MET A 124 11.71 20.88 20.49
CA MET A 124 11.44 22.33 20.32
C MET A 124 10.76 22.72 18.99
N LEU A 125 10.00 21.80 18.37
CA LEU A 125 9.26 22.03 17.12
C LEU A 125 7.77 22.22 17.38
N ARG A 126 7.11 23.06 16.57
CA ARG A 126 5.65 23.33 16.66
C ARG A 126 4.88 22.27 15.88
N VAL A 127 4.88 21.04 16.41
CA VAL A 127 4.21 19.87 15.83
C VAL A 127 3.59 19.02 16.94
N GLU A 128 2.41 18.45 16.70
CA GLU A 128 1.67 17.69 17.72
C GLU A 128 1.15 16.36 17.14
N PRO A 129 2.03 15.38 16.85
CA PRO A 129 1.60 14.09 16.35
C PRO A 129 0.66 13.41 17.36
N ALA A 130 -0.46 12.89 16.90
CA ALA A 130 -1.39 12.15 17.74
C ALA A 130 -1.96 10.95 16.98
N LEU A 131 -2.04 9.79 17.64
CA LEU A 131 -2.83 8.67 17.16
C LEU A 131 -4.32 9.00 17.34
N VAL A 132 -5.03 9.09 16.24
CA VAL A 132 -6.43 9.51 16.16
C VAL A 132 -7.33 8.42 15.59
N THR A 133 -6.85 7.17 15.55
CA THR A 133 -7.58 5.99 15.05
C THR A 133 -9.01 5.91 15.59
N ASP A 134 -9.24 6.19 16.88
CA ASP A 134 -10.58 6.10 17.48
C ASP A 134 -11.58 7.14 16.94
N GLY A 135 -11.09 8.26 16.40
CA GLY A 135 -11.92 9.33 15.85
C GLY A 135 -12.19 9.23 14.34
N TRP A 136 -11.40 8.41 13.62
CA TRP A 136 -11.37 8.40 12.16
C TRP A 136 -11.42 6.99 11.60
N ALA A 137 -12.03 6.82 10.42
CA ALA A 137 -12.14 5.55 9.73
C ALA A 137 -11.79 5.69 8.26
N LEU A 138 -11.10 4.70 7.70
CA LEU A 138 -10.73 4.66 6.29
C LEU A 138 -11.67 3.72 5.52
N LEU A 139 -12.20 4.19 4.40
CA LEU A 139 -12.83 3.38 3.37
C LEU A 139 -11.96 3.41 2.10
N SER A 140 -11.98 2.35 1.30
CA SER A 140 -11.40 2.37 -0.04
C SER A 140 -12.47 2.02 -1.07
N LEU A 141 -12.63 2.88 -2.07
CA LEU A 141 -13.43 2.62 -3.26
C LEU A 141 -12.49 2.18 -4.38
N VAL A 142 -12.67 0.96 -4.87
CA VAL A 142 -11.79 0.32 -5.84
C VAL A 142 -12.56 -0.02 -7.11
N GLY A 143 -11.99 0.33 -8.26
CA GLY A 143 -12.48 -0.07 -9.57
C GLY A 143 -12.79 1.08 -10.51
N PRO A 144 -12.93 0.79 -11.82
CA PRO A 144 -13.05 1.79 -12.88
C PRO A 144 -14.32 2.65 -12.79
N ARG A 145 -15.35 2.22 -12.05
CA ARG A 145 -16.56 3.02 -11.81
C ARG A 145 -16.50 3.87 -10.55
N GLY A 146 -15.40 3.83 -9.79
CA GLY A 146 -15.28 4.54 -8.51
C GLY A 146 -15.52 6.04 -8.62
N ASP A 147 -14.98 6.70 -9.66
CA ASP A 147 -15.13 8.14 -9.87
C ASP A 147 -16.58 8.54 -10.15
N ALA A 148 -17.31 7.69 -10.90
CA ALA A 148 -18.73 7.91 -11.16
C ALA A 148 -19.57 7.74 -9.89
N VAL A 149 -19.24 6.77 -9.04
CA VAL A 149 -19.88 6.57 -7.74
C VAL A 149 -19.64 7.76 -6.81
N LEU A 150 -18.39 8.26 -6.72
CA LEU A 150 -18.08 9.46 -5.92
C LEU A 150 -18.90 10.67 -6.39
N ALA A 151 -18.91 10.93 -7.70
CA ALA A 151 -19.67 12.03 -8.26
C ALA A 151 -21.18 11.89 -7.99
N ALA A 152 -21.75 10.69 -8.13
CA ALA A 152 -23.16 10.41 -7.85
C ALA A 152 -23.51 10.53 -6.35
N ALA A 153 -22.55 10.24 -5.46
CA ALA A 153 -22.68 10.47 -4.02
C ALA A 153 -22.46 11.94 -3.61
N GLY A 154 -22.18 12.84 -4.57
CA GLY A 154 -21.89 14.24 -4.28
C GLY A 154 -20.53 14.47 -3.60
N LEU A 155 -19.60 13.53 -3.76
CA LEU A 155 -18.26 13.60 -3.18
C LEU A 155 -17.24 14.08 -4.22
N PRO A 156 -16.15 14.75 -3.78
CA PRO A 156 -15.09 15.18 -4.67
C PRO A 156 -14.38 14.00 -5.33
N VAL A 157 -13.93 14.20 -6.57
CA VAL A 157 -13.20 13.20 -7.37
C VAL A 157 -11.75 13.64 -7.55
N PRO A 158 -10.78 13.02 -6.86
CA PRO A 158 -9.37 13.37 -6.99
C PRO A 158 -8.83 12.87 -8.34
N ALA A 159 -8.29 13.78 -9.16
CA ALA A 159 -8.00 13.50 -10.57
C ALA A 159 -6.68 12.76 -10.83
N ALA A 160 -5.65 12.98 -10.02
CA ALA A 160 -4.30 12.45 -10.22
C ALA A 160 -3.86 11.56 -9.05
N PRO A 161 -2.93 10.60 -9.26
CA PRO A 161 -2.35 9.85 -8.15
C PRO A 161 -1.86 10.76 -7.04
N TYR A 162 -2.23 10.41 -5.81
CA TYR A 162 -1.98 11.16 -4.59
C TYR A 162 -2.66 12.53 -4.48
N ALA A 163 -3.56 12.92 -5.39
CA ALA A 163 -4.39 14.11 -5.17
C ALA A 163 -5.33 13.88 -3.97
N VAL A 164 -5.41 14.88 -3.09
CA VAL A 164 -6.21 14.89 -1.87
C VAL A 164 -7.23 16.03 -1.95
N LEU A 165 -8.49 15.75 -1.66
CA LEU A 165 -9.56 16.75 -1.61
C LEU A 165 -10.31 16.64 -0.29
N ALA A 166 -10.65 17.78 0.30
CA ALA A 166 -11.39 17.84 1.56
C ALA A 166 -12.83 17.30 1.40
N LEU A 167 -13.34 16.67 2.47
CA LEU A 167 -14.75 16.30 2.57
C LEU A 167 -15.52 17.30 3.43
N ASP A 168 -16.76 17.61 3.02
CA ASP A 168 -17.73 18.29 3.88
C ASP A 168 -18.01 17.42 5.12
N GLY A 169 -18.00 18.01 6.32
CA GLY A 169 -18.12 17.27 7.58
C GLY A 169 -16.79 16.78 8.16
N GLY A 170 -15.68 17.01 7.46
CA GLY A 170 -14.33 16.66 7.91
C GLY A 170 -13.79 15.40 7.24
N GLY A 171 -12.45 15.30 7.20
CA GLY A 171 -11.75 14.24 6.50
C GLY A 171 -11.45 14.58 5.05
N TRP A 172 -11.15 13.55 4.25
CA TRP A 172 -10.65 13.74 2.90
C TRP A 172 -10.87 12.51 2.01
N VAL A 173 -10.77 12.73 0.71
CA VAL A 173 -10.58 11.68 -0.30
C VAL A 173 -9.17 11.79 -0.88
N ARG A 174 -8.52 10.65 -1.14
CA ARG A 174 -7.18 10.58 -1.72
C ARG A 174 -7.16 9.55 -2.84
N ARG A 175 -6.75 9.96 -4.04
CA ARG A 175 -6.47 9.00 -5.12
C ARG A 175 -5.19 8.24 -4.76
N MET A 176 -5.24 6.92 -4.73
CA MET A 176 -4.05 6.09 -4.64
C MET A 176 -3.67 5.57 -6.02
N PRO A 177 -2.40 5.17 -6.27
CA PRO A 177 -2.08 4.46 -7.50
C PRO A 177 -2.95 3.19 -7.58
N PRO A 178 -3.17 2.63 -8.78
CA PRO A 178 -4.07 1.50 -8.96
C PRO A 178 -3.52 0.17 -8.39
N ILE A 179 -4.42 -0.76 -8.07
CA ILE A 179 -4.12 -2.15 -7.67
C ILE A 179 -4.67 -3.15 -8.69
N GLY A 180 -4.38 -4.44 -8.52
CA GLY A 180 -4.64 -5.47 -9.52
C GLY A 180 -4.05 -5.13 -10.89
N ASP A 181 -4.73 -5.53 -11.95
CA ASP A 181 -4.46 -5.08 -13.33
C ASP A 181 -5.00 -3.65 -13.60
N GLY A 182 -4.55 -2.67 -12.80
CA GLY A 182 -4.84 -1.26 -13.06
C GLY A 182 -6.16 -0.71 -12.49
N ALA A 183 -6.82 -1.43 -11.58
CA ALA A 183 -8.04 -0.97 -10.90
C ALA A 183 -7.77 0.31 -10.08
N PRO A 184 -8.43 1.45 -10.41
CA PRO A 184 -8.26 2.71 -9.68
C PRO A 184 -8.67 2.60 -8.21
N VAL A 185 -7.98 3.32 -7.31
CA VAL A 185 -8.29 3.34 -5.88
C VAL A 185 -8.51 4.77 -5.41
N VAL A 186 -9.60 5.00 -4.66
CA VAL A 186 -9.78 6.21 -3.84
C VAL A 186 -9.94 5.80 -2.40
N ASP A 187 -9.09 6.31 -1.53
CA ASP A 187 -9.28 6.22 -0.09
C ASP A 187 -10.13 7.39 0.40
N LEU A 188 -10.99 7.15 1.38
CA LEU A 188 -11.79 8.15 2.06
C LEU A 188 -11.55 8.03 3.57
N LEU A 189 -10.95 9.06 4.16
CA LEU A 189 -10.88 9.19 5.61
C LEU A 189 -12.07 10.01 6.08
N VAL A 190 -12.89 9.43 6.96
CA VAL A 190 -14.12 10.04 7.47
C VAL A 190 -14.15 10.00 8.99
N PRO A 191 -14.86 10.92 9.67
CA PRO A 191 -15.12 10.78 11.10
C PRO A 191 -15.77 9.42 11.38
N ARG A 192 -15.31 8.71 12.42
CA ARG A 192 -15.75 7.33 12.69
C ARG A 192 -17.26 7.24 12.93
N GLY A 193 -17.87 8.28 13.50
CA GLY A 193 -19.33 8.39 13.66
C GLY A 193 -20.12 8.51 12.35
N GLU A 194 -19.48 8.90 11.24
CA GLU A 194 -20.10 9.01 9.92
C GLU A 194 -19.86 7.78 9.03
N LEU A 195 -19.04 6.82 9.46
CA LEU A 195 -18.60 5.67 8.65
C LEU A 195 -19.77 4.93 7.97
N ALA A 196 -20.81 4.60 8.74
CA ALA A 196 -21.98 3.89 8.21
C ALA A 196 -22.75 4.73 7.18
N ALA A 197 -23.00 6.01 7.48
CA ALA A 197 -23.74 6.92 6.60
C ALA A 197 -22.98 7.17 5.29
N ARG A 198 -21.65 7.32 5.35
CA ARG A 198 -20.80 7.50 4.16
C ARG A 198 -20.78 6.26 3.31
N ALA A 199 -20.68 5.09 3.92
CA ALA A 199 -20.79 3.83 3.19
C ALA A 199 -22.16 3.65 2.54
N ASP A 200 -23.27 3.94 3.24
CA ASP A 200 -24.62 3.87 2.66
C ASP A 200 -24.77 4.81 1.46
N ALA A 201 -24.24 6.04 1.53
CA ALA A 201 -24.29 6.98 0.42
C ALA A 201 -23.55 6.44 -0.83
N LEU A 202 -22.37 5.84 -0.65
CA LEU A 202 -21.60 5.24 -1.75
C LEU A 202 -22.31 4.01 -2.34
N LEU A 203 -22.93 3.17 -1.51
CA LEU A 203 -23.69 2.01 -1.97
C LEU A 203 -24.95 2.41 -2.75
N VAL A 204 -25.69 3.43 -2.27
CA VAL A 204 -26.82 4.00 -3.01
C VAL A 204 -26.37 4.61 -4.35
N ALA A 205 -25.18 5.20 -4.39
CA ALA A 205 -24.57 5.75 -5.59
C ALA A 205 -24.01 4.68 -6.57
N GLY A 206 -24.08 3.39 -6.22
CA GLY A 206 -23.75 2.28 -7.10
C GLY A 206 -22.48 1.51 -6.75
N ALA A 207 -21.85 1.76 -5.60
CA ALA A 207 -20.82 0.86 -5.09
C ALA A 207 -21.41 -0.49 -4.65
N VAL A 208 -20.57 -1.53 -4.66
CA VAL A 208 -20.89 -2.87 -4.15
C VAL A 208 -20.05 -3.15 -2.91
N PRO A 209 -20.61 -3.70 -1.81
CA PRO A 209 -19.78 -4.03 -0.65
C PRO A 209 -18.80 -5.15 -1.01
N ALA A 210 -17.53 -4.96 -0.65
CA ALA A 210 -16.47 -5.94 -0.82
C ALA A 210 -15.61 -6.00 0.45
N GLY A 211 -15.24 -7.18 0.90
CA GLY A 211 -14.40 -7.33 2.09
C GLY A 211 -12.91 -7.19 1.79
N VAL A 212 -12.10 -7.17 2.85
CA VAL A 212 -10.65 -6.99 2.74
C VAL A 212 -9.96 -8.14 2.00
N ASP A 213 -10.51 -9.35 1.98
CA ASP A 213 -9.92 -10.47 1.22
C ASP A 213 -9.88 -10.18 -0.29
N ALA A 214 -10.91 -9.47 -0.80
CA ALA A 214 -10.93 -9.06 -2.20
C ALA A 214 -9.90 -7.97 -2.49
N TYR A 215 -9.74 -7.03 -1.56
CA TYR A 215 -8.72 -5.98 -1.65
C TYR A 215 -7.30 -6.57 -1.63
N GLU A 216 -7.04 -7.50 -0.71
CA GLU A 216 -5.74 -8.16 -0.56
C GLU A 216 -5.37 -8.95 -1.82
N ALA A 217 -6.34 -9.57 -2.49
CA ALA A 217 -6.10 -10.29 -3.73
C ALA A 217 -5.56 -9.38 -4.85
N LEU A 218 -6.23 -8.24 -5.10
CA LEU A 218 -5.76 -7.26 -6.09
C LEU A 218 -4.47 -6.54 -5.64
N ARG A 219 -4.29 -6.33 -4.33
CA ARG A 219 -3.03 -5.78 -3.77
C ARG A 219 -1.84 -6.70 -4.08
N VAL A 220 -2.02 -8.01 -3.86
CA VAL A 220 -1.01 -9.04 -4.14
C VAL A 220 -0.72 -9.11 -5.64
N GLU A 221 -1.74 -9.11 -6.50
CA GLU A 221 -1.57 -9.03 -7.95
C GLU A 221 -0.73 -7.80 -8.36
N ALA A 222 -0.94 -6.65 -7.73
CA ALA A 222 -0.15 -5.43 -7.97
C ALA A 222 1.24 -5.39 -7.30
N ARG A 223 1.72 -6.51 -6.73
CA ARG A 223 2.99 -6.61 -5.98
C ARG A 223 3.19 -5.56 -4.89
N ARG A 224 2.10 -5.12 -4.24
CA ARG A 224 2.19 -4.13 -3.17
C ARG A 224 2.46 -4.78 -1.83
N PRO A 225 3.63 -4.58 -1.20
CA PRO A 225 3.93 -5.20 0.09
C PRO A 225 3.07 -4.62 1.22
N ARG A 226 2.72 -5.49 2.16
CA ARG A 226 2.18 -5.18 3.47
C ARG A 226 3.27 -5.37 4.53
N LEU A 227 3.51 -4.34 5.32
CA LEU A 227 4.54 -4.34 6.36
C LEU A 227 4.31 -5.48 7.37
N GLY A 228 5.36 -6.22 7.70
CA GLY A 228 5.33 -7.31 8.67
C GLY A 228 4.76 -8.62 8.14
N VAL A 229 4.02 -8.60 7.03
CA VAL A 229 3.48 -9.79 6.37
C VAL A 229 4.35 -10.17 5.16
N ASP A 230 4.51 -9.24 4.22
CA ASP A 230 5.34 -9.40 3.01
C ASP A 230 6.80 -9.03 3.24
N THR A 231 7.07 -8.39 4.39
CA THR A 231 8.39 -7.97 4.82
C THR A 231 8.78 -8.64 6.14
N ASP A 232 10.05 -8.50 6.51
CA ASP A 232 10.59 -8.90 7.80
C ASP A 232 11.41 -7.78 8.45
N HIS A 233 11.87 -8.01 9.68
CA HIS A 233 12.65 -7.06 10.49
C HIS A 233 14.01 -6.65 9.88
N ARG A 234 14.41 -7.26 8.76
CA ARG A 234 15.65 -6.95 8.03
C ARG A 234 15.39 -6.32 6.68
N THR A 235 14.12 -6.17 6.32
CA THR A 235 13.74 -5.70 4.99
C THR A 235 14.19 -4.27 4.80
N ILE A 236 14.90 -4.02 3.70
CA ILE A 236 15.29 -2.66 3.28
C ILE A 236 14.42 -2.23 2.09
N PRO A 237 14.25 -0.93 1.84
CA PRO A 237 13.41 -0.43 0.75
C PRO A 237 13.76 -1.04 -0.61
N ASN A 238 15.06 -1.24 -0.88
CA ASN A 238 15.58 -1.76 -2.14
C ASN A 238 15.13 -3.20 -2.49
N GLU A 239 14.57 -3.93 -1.53
CA GLU A 239 14.08 -5.30 -1.76
C GLU A 239 12.61 -5.32 -2.23
N THR A 240 11.92 -4.17 -2.24
CA THR A 240 10.47 -4.06 -2.47
C THR A 240 10.14 -2.90 -3.41
N GLY A 241 8.87 -2.81 -3.83
CA GLY A 241 8.38 -1.67 -4.62
C GLY A 241 8.45 -0.30 -3.92
N TRP A 242 8.65 -0.27 -2.59
CA TRP A 242 8.72 0.98 -1.84
C TRP A 242 9.94 1.85 -2.17
N LEU A 243 11.00 1.28 -2.75
CA LEU A 243 12.10 2.09 -3.28
C LEU A 243 11.59 3.12 -4.30
N THR A 244 10.58 2.76 -5.09
CA THR A 244 10.01 3.62 -6.12
C THR A 244 8.88 4.50 -5.59
N SER A 245 7.99 3.96 -4.76
CA SER A 245 6.82 4.73 -4.28
C SER A 245 7.11 5.62 -3.07
N ALA A 246 8.01 5.19 -2.17
CA ALA A 246 8.12 5.76 -0.83
C ALA A 246 9.49 6.35 -0.49
N VAL A 247 10.48 6.29 -1.40
CA VAL A 247 11.83 6.81 -1.17
C VAL A 247 12.19 7.86 -2.21
N HIS A 248 12.59 9.04 -1.74
CA HIS A 248 13.18 10.06 -2.62
C HIS A 248 14.71 9.92 -2.62
N LEU A 249 15.27 9.29 -3.65
CA LEU A 249 16.71 8.98 -3.70
C LEU A 249 17.63 10.21 -3.71
N ALA A 250 17.13 11.36 -4.16
CA ALA A 250 17.91 12.60 -4.27
C ALA A 250 17.70 13.57 -3.10
N LYS A 251 16.94 13.20 -2.06
CA LYS A 251 16.71 14.11 -0.93
C LYS A 251 17.87 14.10 0.06
N GLY A 252 17.86 15.06 0.98
CA GLY A 252 18.85 15.19 2.06
C GLY A 252 18.86 14.03 3.06
N CYS A 253 19.60 14.21 4.15
CA CYS A 253 19.83 13.18 5.15
C CYS A 253 18.54 12.72 5.85
N TYR A 254 18.35 11.41 5.95
CA TYR A 254 17.36 10.76 6.80
C TYR A 254 17.96 9.51 7.45
N ARG A 255 17.35 9.05 8.54
CA ARG A 255 17.82 7.87 9.29
C ARG A 255 17.86 6.64 8.38
N GLY A 256 18.97 5.91 8.39
CA GLY A 256 19.13 4.68 7.60
C GLY A 256 19.45 4.86 6.11
N GLN A 257 19.59 6.11 5.62
CA GLN A 257 19.86 6.40 4.20
C GLN A 257 21.15 5.75 3.67
N GLU A 258 22.19 5.60 4.48
CA GLU A 258 23.48 5.04 4.04
C GLU A 258 23.30 3.65 3.42
N THR A 259 22.51 2.78 4.07
CA THR A 259 22.22 1.44 3.56
C THR A 259 21.47 1.52 2.23
N VAL A 260 20.43 2.36 2.15
CA VAL A 260 19.58 2.52 0.95
C VAL A 260 20.42 3.00 -0.23
N ALA A 261 21.20 4.07 -0.04
CA ALA A 261 22.03 4.68 -1.06
C ALA A 261 23.18 3.75 -1.50
N ARG A 262 23.82 3.04 -0.56
CA ARG A 262 24.89 2.08 -0.87
C ARG A 262 24.37 0.94 -1.74
N VAL A 263 23.22 0.36 -1.39
CA VAL A 263 22.63 -0.74 -2.17
C VAL A 263 22.17 -0.25 -3.54
N HIS A 264 21.59 0.96 -3.63
CA HIS A 264 21.16 1.54 -4.89
C HIS A 264 22.32 1.82 -5.86
N ASN A 265 23.42 2.42 -5.38
CA ASN A 265 24.49 2.92 -6.24
C ASN A 265 25.60 1.91 -6.53
N LEU A 266 25.88 1.01 -5.58
CA LEU A 266 27.08 0.16 -5.60
C LEU A 266 26.77 -1.33 -5.50
N GLY A 267 25.52 -1.69 -5.22
CA GLY A 267 25.16 -3.04 -4.83
C GLY A 267 24.00 -3.61 -5.63
N ARG A 268 23.56 -4.76 -5.16
CA ARG A 268 22.26 -5.34 -5.47
C ARG A 268 21.58 -5.65 -4.15
N PRO A 269 20.26 -5.49 -4.04
CA PRO A 269 19.55 -5.91 -2.84
C PRO A 269 19.77 -7.42 -2.63
N PRO A 270 19.93 -7.90 -1.38
CA PRO A 270 20.22 -9.32 -1.13
C PRO A 270 19.00 -10.21 -1.39
N ARG A 271 17.80 -9.62 -1.36
CA ARG A 271 16.52 -10.27 -1.66
C ARG A 271 15.71 -9.40 -2.61
N ARG A 272 14.65 -9.97 -3.17
CA ARG A 272 13.61 -9.24 -3.89
C ARG A 272 12.24 -9.81 -3.57
N LEU A 273 11.25 -8.94 -3.54
CA LEU A 273 9.85 -9.32 -3.49
C LEU A 273 9.40 -9.79 -4.89
N VAL A 274 8.73 -10.93 -4.95
CA VAL A 274 8.16 -11.49 -6.18
C VAL A 274 6.75 -12.01 -5.92
N LEU A 275 5.96 -12.12 -6.98
CA LEU A 275 4.72 -12.87 -7.04
C LEU A 275 5.04 -14.34 -7.40
N LEU A 276 4.50 -15.27 -6.61
CA LEU A 276 4.56 -16.69 -6.86
C LEU A 276 3.19 -17.20 -7.30
N HIS A 277 3.16 -18.01 -8.34
CA HIS A 277 2.03 -18.87 -8.70
C HIS A 277 2.19 -20.22 -8.03
N LEU A 278 1.18 -20.66 -7.28
CA LEU A 278 1.16 -21.96 -6.61
C LEU A 278 0.24 -22.91 -7.36
N ASP A 279 0.62 -24.18 -7.44
CA ASP A 279 -0.14 -25.21 -8.17
C ASP A 279 -1.55 -25.50 -7.60
N GLY A 280 -1.88 -24.95 -6.42
CA GLY A 280 -3.19 -25.03 -5.79
C GLY A 280 -3.59 -26.44 -5.36
N LEU A 281 -2.66 -27.40 -5.36
CA LEU A 281 -2.95 -28.81 -5.00
C LEU A 281 -3.15 -29.00 -3.50
N ALA A 282 -2.60 -28.10 -2.67
CA ALA A 282 -2.78 -28.12 -1.23
C ALA A 282 -4.18 -27.61 -0.84
N GLU A 283 -4.84 -28.32 0.08
CA GLU A 283 -6.15 -27.92 0.60
C GLU A 283 -6.06 -26.60 1.39
N GLN A 284 -5.04 -26.47 2.25
CA GLN A 284 -4.76 -25.26 3.02
C GLN A 284 -3.77 -24.36 2.28
N LEU A 285 -4.04 -23.05 2.33
CA LEU A 285 -3.08 -22.05 1.88
C LEU A 285 -1.88 -22.01 2.85
N PRO A 286 -0.64 -21.89 2.34
CA PRO A 286 0.51 -21.66 3.20
C PRO A 286 0.36 -20.40 4.06
N GLU A 287 0.81 -20.47 5.30
CA GLU A 287 0.84 -19.31 6.19
C GLU A 287 1.99 -18.37 5.82
N ALA A 288 1.82 -17.07 6.12
CA ALA A 288 2.90 -16.10 6.02
C ALA A 288 4.09 -16.53 6.88
N GLY A 289 5.28 -16.50 6.29
CA GLY A 289 6.52 -17.00 6.90
C GLY A 289 6.93 -18.39 6.44
N THR A 290 6.06 -19.14 5.78
CA THR A 290 6.40 -20.45 5.20
C THR A 290 7.65 -20.33 4.30
N PRO A 291 8.67 -21.18 4.48
CA PRO A 291 9.88 -21.15 3.66
C PRO A 291 9.57 -21.40 2.18
N VAL A 292 10.21 -20.61 1.32
CA VAL A 292 10.30 -20.90 -0.12
C VAL A 292 11.57 -21.71 -0.34
N GLN A 293 11.45 -22.90 -0.94
CA GLN A 293 12.53 -23.86 -1.05
C GLN A 293 12.93 -24.11 -2.51
N LEU A 294 14.23 -24.22 -2.76
CA LEU A 294 14.81 -24.73 -4.00
C LEU A 294 15.45 -26.08 -3.71
N GLY A 295 14.76 -27.16 -4.08
CA GLY A 295 15.05 -28.49 -3.56
C GLY A 295 14.85 -28.52 -2.05
N THR A 296 15.90 -28.81 -1.29
CA THR A 296 15.86 -28.85 0.19
C THR A 296 16.36 -27.56 0.86
N ARG A 297 16.72 -26.54 0.08
CA ARG A 297 17.33 -25.31 0.62
C ARG A 297 16.32 -24.18 0.69
N ASP A 298 16.25 -23.53 1.84
CA ASP A 298 15.46 -22.32 2.02
C ASP A 298 16.12 -21.14 1.28
N VAL A 299 15.36 -20.57 0.35
CA VAL A 299 15.78 -19.45 -0.50
C VAL A 299 14.93 -18.20 -0.30
N GLY A 300 13.89 -18.25 0.51
CA GLY A 300 13.03 -17.11 0.81
C GLY A 300 11.94 -17.45 1.81
N ARG A 301 10.99 -16.54 1.95
CA ARG A 301 9.76 -16.75 2.72
C ARG A 301 8.56 -16.22 1.97
N VAL A 302 7.43 -16.87 2.16
CA VAL A 302 6.13 -16.40 1.71
C VAL A 302 5.62 -15.31 2.63
N GLY A 303 5.00 -14.28 2.06
CA GLY A 303 4.24 -13.26 2.76
C GLY A 303 2.75 -13.54 2.66
N SER A 304 2.02 -12.64 2.01
CA SER A 304 0.59 -12.73 1.77
C SER A 304 0.29 -13.84 0.76
N VAL A 305 -0.69 -14.67 1.04
CA VAL A 305 -1.19 -15.73 0.15
C VAL A 305 -2.68 -15.53 -0.05
N VAL A 306 -3.13 -15.54 -1.31
CA VAL A 306 -4.51 -15.26 -1.68
C VAL A 306 -5.00 -16.25 -2.74
N ARG A 307 -6.31 -16.46 -2.78
CA ARG A 307 -7.00 -17.06 -3.94
C ARG A 307 -7.50 -15.92 -4.81
N HIS A 308 -6.86 -15.72 -5.96
CA HIS A 308 -7.21 -14.73 -6.97
C HIS A 308 -8.27 -15.28 -7.94
N HIS A 309 -9.21 -14.44 -8.36
CA HIS A 309 -10.32 -14.81 -9.26
C HIS A 309 -9.88 -15.24 -10.66
N GLU A 310 -8.66 -14.86 -11.06
CA GLU A 310 -8.08 -15.20 -12.38
C GLU A 310 -6.75 -15.95 -12.27
N LEU A 311 -5.88 -15.58 -11.33
CA LEU A 311 -4.52 -16.14 -11.24
C LEU A 311 -4.47 -17.45 -10.44
N GLY A 312 -5.59 -17.86 -9.83
CA GLY A 312 -5.60 -19.01 -8.92
C GLY A 312 -4.94 -18.68 -7.58
N VAL A 313 -4.15 -19.61 -7.04
CA VAL A 313 -3.45 -19.36 -5.77
C VAL A 313 -2.14 -18.63 -6.04
N VAL A 314 -2.02 -17.41 -5.53
CA VAL A 314 -0.81 -16.61 -5.68
C VAL A 314 -0.33 -16.09 -4.33
N ALA A 315 0.96 -15.78 -4.24
CA ALA A 315 1.56 -15.25 -3.03
C ALA A 315 2.63 -14.21 -3.33
N LEU A 316 2.75 -13.19 -2.48
CA LEU A 316 3.98 -12.41 -2.43
C LEU A 316 5.03 -13.18 -1.63
N ALA A 317 6.28 -13.16 -2.10
CA ALA A 317 7.39 -13.83 -1.44
C ALA A 317 8.66 -13.00 -1.51
N LEU A 318 9.41 -12.99 -0.41
CA LEU A 318 10.73 -12.38 -0.34
C LEU A 318 11.78 -13.46 -0.56
N VAL A 319 12.41 -13.48 -1.74
CA VAL A 319 13.38 -14.51 -2.15
C VAL A 319 14.78 -13.93 -2.31
N LYS A 320 15.82 -14.74 -2.13
CA LYS A 320 17.22 -14.36 -2.38
C LYS A 320 17.37 -13.85 -3.81
N GLN A 321 18.13 -12.77 -3.98
CA GLN A 321 18.34 -12.16 -5.30
C GLN A 321 19.00 -13.10 -6.31
N SER A 322 19.70 -14.13 -5.84
CA SER A 322 20.34 -15.16 -6.68
C SER A 322 19.39 -16.25 -7.19
N VAL A 323 18.14 -16.30 -6.75
CA VAL A 323 17.14 -17.25 -7.28
C VAL A 323 16.86 -16.89 -8.74
N ALA A 324 16.96 -17.87 -9.63
CA ALA A 324 16.64 -17.69 -11.04
C ALA A 324 15.11 -17.58 -11.24
N MET A 325 14.67 -16.88 -12.30
CA MET A 325 13.24 -16.70 -12.58
C MET A 325 12.52 -18.01 -12.91
N ASP A 326 13.21 -18.93 -13.56
CA ASP A 326 12.74 -20.25 -13.95
C ASP A 326 13.03 -21.34 -12.91
N ALA A 327 13.44 -20.95 -11.70
CA ALA A 327 13.73 -21.90 -10.64
C ALA A 327 12.45 -22.69 -10.24
N GLU A 328 12.57 -24.01 -10.16
CA GLU A 328 11.51 -24.86 -9.59
C GLU A 328 11.48 -24.70 -8.07
N LEU A 329 10.52 -23.91 -7.59
CA LEU A 329 10.36 -23.63 -6.16
C LEU A 329 9.26 -24.49 -5.55
N THR A 330 9.33 -24.65 -4.23
CA THR A 330 8.27 -25.28 -3.46
C THR A 330 7.96 -24.48 -2.21
N VAL A 331 6.70 -24.53 -1.78
CA VAL A 331 6.18 -23.90 -0.56
C VAL A 331 5.25 -24.90 0.11
N ALA A 332 5.58 -25.34 1.32
CA ALA A 332 4.80 -26.35 2.04
C ALA A 332 4.48 -27.61 1.20
N GLY A 333 5.38 -28.00 0.29
CA GLY A 333 5.21 -29.14 -0.62
C GLY A 333 4.43 -28.84 -1.92
N ALA A 334 3.77 -27.69 -2.03
CA ALA A 334 3.17 -27.23 -3.29
C ALA A 334 4.26 -26.67 -4.22
N ARG A 335 4.13 -26.91 -5.53
CA ARG A 335 5.03 -26.28 -6.52
C ARG A 335 4.71 -24.80 -6.62
N ALA A 336 5.76 -24.01 -6.75
CA ALA A 336 5.68 -22.57 -6.93
C ALA A 336 6.57 -22.14 -8.11
N ALA A 337 6.08 -21.17 -8.89
CA ALA A 337 6.83 -20.53 -9.96
C ALA A 337 6.80 -19.01 -9.76
N ILE A 338 7.92 -18.34 -10.05
CA ILE A 338 7.95 -16.87 -10.04
C ILE A 338 7.18 -16.36 -11.25
N ASP A 339 6.35 -15.35 -11.04
CA ASP A 339 5.64 -14.69 -12.12
C ASP A 339 6.62 -14.09 -13.15
N PRO A 340 6.41 -14.34 -14.45
CA PRO A 340 7.34 -13.90 -15.49
C PRO A 340 7.50 -12.37 -15.57
N ASP A 341 6.51 -11.58 -15.15
CA ASP A 341 6.58 -10.12 -15.18
C ASP A 341 7.52 -9.55 -14.11
N ASP A 342 7.94 -10.37 -13.14
CA ASP A 342 8.95 -9.99 -12.14
C ASP A 342 10.39 -10.24 -12.62
N ALA A 343 10.57 -10.54 -13.91
CA ALA A 343 11.88 -10.64 -14.51
C ALA A 343 12.67 -9.34 -14.25
N PRO A 344 13.96 -9.43 -13.86
CA PRO A 344 14.76 -8.24 -13.66
C PRO A 344 14.78 -7.43 -14.95
N VAL A 345 14.27 -6.20 -14.89
CA VAL A 345 14.38 -5.24 -16.00
C VAL A 345 15.84 -5.17 -16.40
N THR A 346 16.14 -5.54 -17.64
CA THR A 346 17.52 -5.53 -18.10
C THR A 346 17.99 -4.08 -18.19
N LEU A 347 19.27 -3.81 -17.89
CA LEU A 347 19.82 -2.45 -17.95
C LEU A 347 19.62 -1.76 -19.32
N ASP A 348 19.39 -2.54 -20.39
CA ASP A 348 19.04 -2.01 -21.72
C ASP A 348 17.64 -1.40 -21.78
N ASP A 349 16.68 -1.89 -20.98
CA ASP A 349 15.30 -1.38 -20.96
C ASP A 349 15.21 -0.01 -20.26
N THR A 350 16.07 0.23 -19.26
CA THR A 350 16.18 1.54 -18.59
C THR A 350 16.84 2.57 -19.50
N VAL A 351 17.82 2.17 -20.32
CA VAL A 351 18.45 3.04 -21.33
C VAL A 351 17.51 3.27 -22.52
N ALA A 352 16.71 2.29 -22.93
CA ALA A 352 15.69 2.44 -23.96
C ALA A 352 14.57 3.39 -23.50
N ALA A 353 14.01 3.18 -22.31
CA ALA A 353 13.00 4.06 -21.73
C ALA A 353 13.51 5.49 -21.48
N ALA A 354 14.78 5.65 -21.09
CA ALA A 354 15.42 6.96 -20.96
C ALA A 354 15.65 7.62 -22.34
N ARG A 355 16.06 6.87 -23.35
CA ARG A 355 16.24 7.36 -24.73
C ARG A 355 14.91 7.78 -25.35
N ASP A 356 13.84 7.03 -25.12
CA ASP A 356 12.51 7.35 -25.66
C ASP A 356 11.91 8.58 -24.97
N ARG A 357 12.13 8.76 -23.66
CA ARG A 357 11.79 10.01 -22.96
C ARG A 357 12.57 11.21 -23.51
N VAL A 358 13.87 11.06 -23.79
CA VAL A 358 14.70 12.13 -24.37
C VAL A 358 14.33 12.42 -25.83
N ARG A 359 13.90 11.40 -26.60
CA ARG A 359 13.47 11.55 -28.00
C ARG A 359 12.09 12.18 -28.13
N ALA A 360 11.18 11.89 -27.20
CA ALA A 360 9.89 12.57 -27.06
C ALA A 360 10.07 14.05 -26.71
N VAL A 361 11.02 14.39 -25.82
CA VAL A 361 11.32 15.78 -25.46
C VAL A 361 11.98 16.55 -26.62
N ARG A 362 12.80 15.89 -27.46
CA ARG A 362 13.48 16.53 -28.60
C ARG A 362 12.63 16.68 -29.87
N SER A 363 11.48 16.02 -29.95
CA SER A 363 10.56 16.11 -31.10
C SER A 363 9.39 17.08 -30.88
N GLY A 364 9.26 17.66 -29.68
CA GLY A 364 8.15 18.54 -29.28
C GLY A 364 8.36 20.05 -29.42
N THR A 365 9.40 20.55 -30.10
CA THR A 365 9.62 21.99 -30.33
C THR A 365 10.52 22.12 -31.57
N ILE A 366 10.21 22.76 -32.70
CA ILE A 366 9.50 24.02 -33.00
C ILE A 366 9.00 23.95 -34.46
N PRO A 367 7.73 24.26 -34.81
CA PRO A 367 7.41 24.77 -36.14
C PRO A 367 7.74 26.27 -36.20
N ARG A 368 8.46 26.69 -37.25
CA ARG A 368 8.78 28.09 -37.56
C ARG A 368 7.55 28.91 -37.92
#